data_AF-A0A956G590-F1
#
_entry.id   AF-A0A956G590-F1
#
_cell.length_a   1.000
_cell.length_b   1.000
_cell.length_c   1.000
_cell.angle_alpha   90.00
_cell.angle_beta   90.00
_cell.angle_gamma   90.00
#
_symmetry.space_group_name_H-M   'P 1'
#
loop_
_entity.id
_entity.type
_entity.pdbx_description
1 polymer ?
#
loop_
_entity_poly.entity_id
_entity_poly.type
_entity_poly.pdbx_seq_one_letter_code
_entity_poly.pdbx_strand_id
1 'polypeptide(L)'
;MSGHEAKLAAALEAADVETISALLGGELGETERRALAKVLADFVPPWAREGAQDLRWREHAPYVDAITLARVGVQTFGELKKDWRDMLRVDAAAVLAIIRARRPSWLASWVTFLLERPGGWLSHAWRIVYVLVRERLVERPDHIGYLLGMIHGVKPPQAAREEESWDDRRARERRELADALRADPVLLEQELWRLFETEGTRDHQLDHDWVHALLQLAADGDLDRQRLLDESLAALARDFAQFKAAWYADLHRALEPTRDEQAARAERYLELCASRIPPTVAFALDVLLALDKDERLDPAGVLAYAPAALSAKAKKNALAALGLLERAARRKPALALDAARALLVALEHPAADVQRRALAAIAELVPQPAADDELLAGLLGAADVVSAALRDRVVALCGSAGAEAAARAEPPPAV
;
A
#
# COMPACT_ATOMS: atom_id res chain seq x y z
N MET A 1 -41.05 17.39 33.88
CA MET A 1 -40.06 17.57 32.81
C MET A 1 -38.96 18.46 33.36
N SER A 2 -37.72 17.99 33.44
CA SER A 2 -36.57 18.79 33.93
C SER A 2 -36.22 19.92 32.95
N GLY A 3 -35.44 20.91 33.39
CA GLY A 3 -34.99 22.01 32.51
C GLY A 3 -34.17 21.51 31.31
N HIS A 4 -33.36 20.47 31.51
CA HIS A 4 -32.60 19.81 30.44
C HIS A 4 -33.50 19.03 29.47
N GLU A 5 -34.53 18.34 29.96
CA GLU A 5 -35.50 17.63 29.12
C GLU A 5 -36.27 18.60 28.20
N ALA A 6 -36.74 19.72 28.76
CA ALA A 6 -37.45 20.75 27.99
C ALA A 6 -36.55 21.38 26.92
N LYS A 7 -35.27 21.66 27.27
CA LYS A 7 -34.29 22.22 26.35
C LYS A 7 -33.95 21.25 25.22
N LEU A 8 -33.76 19.96 25.51
CA LEU A 8 -33.51 18.96 24.48
C LEU A 8 -34.71 18.79 23.54
N ALA A 9 -35.93 18.72 24.07
CA ALA A 9 -37.14 18.61 23.26
C ALA A 9 -37.31 19.80 22.30
N ALA A 10 -37.12 21.02 22.81
CA ALA A 10 -37.19 22.24 21.98
C ALA A 10 -36.11 22.26 20.89
N ALA A 11 -34.88 21.87 21.23
CA ALA A 11 -33.79 21.82 20.25
C ALA A 11 -34.01 20.75 19.17
N LEU A 12 -34.61 19.59 19.52
CA LEU A 12 -34.98 18.56 18.55
C LEU A 12 -36.07 19.03 17.58
N GLU A 13 -37.13 19.71 18.06
CA GLU A 13 -38.18 20.26 17.20
C GLU A 13 -37.64 21.34 16.24
N ALA A 14 -36.66 22.11 16.69
CA ALA A 14 -36.01 23.17 15.89
C ALA A 14 -34.85 22.67 15.02
N ALA A 15 -34.45 21.39 15.10
CA ALA A 15 -33.23 20.86 14.50
C ALA A 15 -31.95 21.64 14.87
N ASP A 16 -31.89 22.15 16.10
CA ASP A 16 -30.80 22.99 16.59
C ASP A 16 -29.61 22.13 17.11
N VAL A 17 -28.73 21.79 16.18
CA VAL A 17 -27.50 21.00 16.40
C VAL A 17 -26.56 21.68 17.41
N GLU A 18 -26.44 23.02 17.37
CA GLU A 18 -25.55 23.77 18.27
C GLU A 18 -26.03 23.68 19.72
N THR A 19 -27.33 23.89 19.95
CA THR A 19 -27.90 23.76 21.30
C THR A 19 -27.81 22.33 21.83
N ILE A 20 -28.00 21.32 20.97
CA ILE A 20 -27.86 19.90 21.37
C ILE A 20 -26.40 19.59 21.73
N SER A 21 -25.45 20.02 20.90
CA SER A 21 -24.02 19.84 21.16
C SER A 21 -23.59 20.53 22.46
N ALA A 22 -24.02 21.78 22.67
CA ALA A 22 -23.71 22.54 23.89
C ALA A 22 -24.34 21.91 25.15
N LEU A 23 -25.58 21.43 25.07
CA LEU A 23 -26.25 20.76 26.19
C LEU A 23 -25.56 19.44 26.55
N LEU A 24 -25.32 18.58 25.55
CA LEU A 24 -24.80 17.23 25.78
C LEU A 24 -23.28 17.18 25.93
N GLY A 25 -22.58 18.23 25.49
CA GLY A 25 -21.17 18.52 25.76
C GLY A 25 -20.93 19.20 27.11
N GLY A 26 -21.98 19.54 27.86
CA GLY A 26 -21.88 20.05 29.23
C GLY A 26 -21.67 18.98 30.29
N GLU A 27 -21.58 19.40 31.54
CA GLU A 27 -21.48 18.53 32.72
C GLU A 27 -22.84 17.87 33.00
N LEU A 28 -23.04 16.68 32.44
CA LEU A 28 -24.20 15.82 32.69
C LEU A 28 -23.73 14.42 33.11
N GLY A 29 -24.23 13.94 34.24
CA GLY A 29 -23.99 12.56 34.69
C GLY A 29 -24.74 11.54 33.82
N GLU A 30 -24.33 10.27 33.89
CA GLU A 30 -24.94 9.23 33.06
C GLU A 30 -26.43 9.03 33.39
N THR A 31 -26.84 9.17 34.67
CA THR A 31 -28.26 9.10 35.07
C THR A 31 -29.10 10.19 34.41
N GLU A 32 -28.60 11.42 34.34
CA GLU A 32 -29.27 12.55 33.69
C GLU A 32 -29.35 12.34 32.18
N ARG A 33 -28.25 11.89 31.56
CA ARG A 33 -28.21 11.50 30.14
C ARG A 33 -29.23 10.40 29.84
N ARG A 34 -29.39 9.41 30.71
CA ARG A 34 -30.41 8.35 30.55
C ARG A 34 -31.84 8.86 30.71
N ALA A 35 -32.09 9.87 31.55
CA ALA A 35 -33.41 10.51 31.61
C ALA A 35 -33.76 11.20 30.27
N LEU A 36 -32.77 11.88 29.67
CA LEU A 36 -32.91 12.52 28.35
C LEU A 36 -33.15 11.52 27.20
N ALA A 37 -32.72 10.26 27.35
CA ALA A 37 -32.99 9.23 26.35
C ALA A 37 -34.49 9.00 26.11
N LYS A 38 -35.33 9.22 27.13
CA LYS A 38 -36.79 9.15 26.99
C LYS A 38 -37.33 10.27 26.11
N VAL A 39 -36.83 11.50 26.26
CA VAL A 39 -37.21 12.64 25.41
C VAL A 39 -36.92 12.34 23.95
N LEU A 40 -35.76 11.75 23.67
CA LEU A 40 -35.39 11.35 22.32
C LEU A 40 -36.27 10.20 21.78
N ALA A 41 -36.66 9.24 22.62
CA ALA A 41 -37.53 8.14 22.22
C ALA A 41 -38.96 8.59 21.92
N ASP A 42 -39.45 9.59 22.66
CA ASP A 42 -40.79 10.16 22.49
C ASP A 42 -40.85 11.19 21.33
N PHE A 43 -39.69 11.66 20.84
CA PHE A 43 -39.62 12.61 19.73
C PHE A 43 -40.00 11.95 18.39
N VAL A 44 -41.01 12.51 17.72
CA VAL A 44 -41.47 12.08 16.40
C VAL A 44 -40.95 13.05 15.35
N PRO A 45 -40.05 12.66 14.43
CA PRO A 45 -39.52 13.56 13.42
C PRO A 45 -40.58 14.05 12.43
N PRO A 46 -40.40 15.23 11.79
CA PRO A 46 -41.39 15.80 10.87
C PRO A 46 -41.83 14.85 9.73
N TRP A 47 -40.88 14.13 9.11
CA TRP A 47 -41.20 13.19 8.01
C TRP A 47 -42.06 12.00 8.44
N ALA A 48 -42.01 11.61 9.71
CA ALA A 48 -42.88 10.57 10.24
C ALA A 48 -44.32 11.07 10.48
N ARG A 49 -44.50 12.39 10.68
CA ARG A 49 -45.82 13.04 10.84
C ARG A 49 -46.50 13.27 9.49
N GLU A 50 -45.71 13.54 8.46
CA GLU A 50 -46.19 13.92 7.12
C GLU A 50 -46.52 12.72 6.21
N GLY A 51 -46.24 11.48 6.65
CA GLY A 51 -46.55 10.27 5.88
C GLY A 51 -45.74 10.14 4.57
N ALA A 52 -44.64 10.90 4.45
CA ALA A 52 -43.89 11.04 3.21
C ALA A 52 -43.13 9.75 2.87
N GLN A 53 -43.59 9.05 1.83
CA GLN A 53 -42.86 7.94 1.20
C GLN A 53 -41.73 8.44 0.26
N ASP A 54 -41.68 9.74 -0.06
CA ASP A 54 -40.70 10.31 -0.97
C ASP A 54 -39.65 11.19 -0.25
N LEU A 55 -38.42 10.71 -0.32
CA LEU A 55 -37.22 11.16 0.37
C LEU A 55 -36.67 12.48 -0.18
N ARG A 56 -37.10 13.62 0.35
CA ARG A 56 -36.28 14.85 0.34
C ARG A 56 -35.27 14.79 1.49
N TRP A 57 -34.35 13.82 1.42
CA TRP A 57 -33.33 13.58 2.44
C TRP A 57 -32.49 14.82 2.79
N ARG A 58 -32.32 15.77 1.84
CA ARG A 58 -31.62 17.04 2.07
C ARG A 58 -32.40 18.00 2.97
N GLU A 59 -33.72 18.05 2.84
CA GLU A 59 -34.57 18.95 3.65
C GLU A 59 -34.65 18.47 5.11
N HIS A 60 -34.43 17.18 5.34
CA HIS A 60 -34.44 16.58 6.67
C HIS A 60 -33.05 16.36 7.28
N ALA A 61 -31.97 16.71 6.56
CA ALA A 61 -30.61 16.53 7.05
C ALA A 61 -30.35 17.18 8.44
N PRO A 62 -30.80 18.41 8.72
CA PRO A 62 -30.57 19.03 10.03
C PRO A 62 -31.21 18.26 11.19
N TYR A 63 -32.40 17.69 10.98
CA TYR A 63 -33.08 16.88 11.98
C TYR A 63 -32.38 15.53 12.18
N VAL A 64 -31.87 14.91 11.12
CA VAL A 64 -31.07 13.68 11.23
C VAL A 64 -29.81 13.94 12.05
N ASP A 65 -29.14 15.08 11.84
CA ASP A 65 -27.96 15.47 12.61
C ASP A 65 -28.30 15.73 14.08
N ALA A 66 -29.37 16.48 14.34
CA ALA A 66 -29.87 16.76 15.69
C ALA A 66 -30.21 15.48 16.46
N ILE A 67 -31.00 14.58 15.87
CA ILE A 67 -31.34 13.28 16.44
C ILE A 67 -30.08 12.48 16.72
N THR A 68 -29.13 12.49 15.80
CA THR A 68 -27.91 11.69 15.90
C THR A 68 -26.97 12.19 17.01
N LEU A 69 -26.77 13.50 17.15
CA LEU A 69 -26.04 14.07 18.29
C LEU A 69 -26.73 13.75 19.61
N ALA A 70 -28.06 13.85 19.64
CA ALA A 70 -28.84 13.46 20.81
C ALA A 70 -28.58 11.98 21.16
N ARG A 71 -28.61 11.06 20.19
CA ARG A 71 -28.29 9.64 20.38
C ARG A 71 -26.91 9.48 21.01
N VAL A 72 -25.86 10.08 20.45
CA VAL A 72 -24.48 10.00 20.97
C VAL A 72 -24.40 10.43 22.44
N GLY A 73 -25.15 11.46 22.83
CA GLY A 73 -25.12 11.99 24.20
C GLY A 73 -25.93 11.21 25.25
N VAL A 74 -26.93 10.41 24.83
CA VAL A 74 -27.91 9.80 25.77
C VAL A 74 -28.01 8.28 25.68
N GLN A 75 -27.66 7.69 24.54
CA GLN A 75 -27.83 6.25 24.30
C GLN A 75 -26.65 5.41 24.82
N THR A 76 -26.91 4.15 25.12
CA THR A 76 -25.91 3.13 25.44
C THR A 76 -25.19 2.67 24.17
N PHE A 77 -24.02 2.06 24.32
CA PHE A 77 -23.30 1.48 23.17
C PHE A 77 -24.16 0.49 22.36
N GLY A 78 -24.95 -0.36 23.02
CA GLY A 78 -25.81 -1.34 22.33
C GLY A 78 -26.91 -0.69 21.47
N GLU A 79 -27.45 0.45 21.91
CA GLU A 79 -28.39 1.25 21.15
C GLU A 79 -27.69 1.95 19.98
N LEU A 80 -26.51 2.54 20.21
CA LEU A 80 -25.76 3.27 19.20
C LEU A 80 -25.33 2.39 18.00
N LYS A 81 -25.12 1.09 18.22
CA LYS A 81 -24.80 0.13 17.15
C LYS A 81 -25.86 0.04 16.05
N LYS A 82 -27.12 0.37 16.34
CA LYS A 82 -28.23 0.22 15.38
C LYS A 82 -28.17 1.27 14.27
N ASP A 83 -27.75 2.48 14.60
CA ASP A 83 -27.79 3.66 13.72
C ASP A 83 -26.39 4.27 13.49
N TRP A 84 -25.34 3.45 13.56
CA TRP A 84 -23.94 3.90 13.52
C TRP A 84 -23.56 4.69 12.26
N ARG A 85 -24.25 4.48 11.14
CA ARG A 85 -23.98 5.19 9.87
C ARG A 85 -24.33 6.66 9.96
N ASP A 86 -25.42 7.00 10.63
CA ASP A 86 -25.85 8.38 10.77
C ASP A 86 -24.85 9.17 11.63
N MET A 87 -24.25 8.52 12.64
CA MET A 87 -23.21 9.11 13.49
C MET A 87 -21.95 9.53 12.74
N LEU A 88 -21.68 8.89 11.61
CA LEU A 88 -20.53 9.21 10.77
C LEU A 88 -20.84 10.26 9.71
N ARG A 89 -22.10 10.69 9.58
CA ARG A 89 -22.51 11.79 8.70
C ARG A 89 -22.45 13.15 9.39
N VAL A 90 -22.71 13.15 10.70
CA VAL A 90 -22.68 14.36 11.51
C VAL A 90 -21.27 14.91 11.62
N ASP A 91 -21.18 16.23 11.79
CA ASP A 91 -19.93 16.90 12.11
C ASP A 91 -19.16 16.21 13.25
N ALA A 92 -17.93 15.80 12.94
CA ALA A 92 -17.06 15.10 13.87
C ALA A 92 -16.75 15.95 15.10
N ALA A 93 -16.65 17.29 14.97
CA ALA A 93 -16.35 18.16 16.11
C ALA A 93 -17.49 18.16 17.13
N ALA A 94 -18.75 18.22 16.68
CA ALA A 94 -19.91 18.10 17.55
C ALA A 94 -20.00 16.74 18.27
N VAL A 95 -19.71 15.64 17.56
CA VAL A 95 -19.64 14.30 18.17
C VAL A 95 -18.52 14.23 19.23
N LEU A 96 -17.34 14.75 18.91
CA LEU A 96 -16.19 14.77 19.81
C LEU A 96 -16.45 15.62 21.06
N ALA A 97 -17.14 16.76 20.94
CA ALA A 97 -17.52 17.59 22.09
C ALA A 97 -18.35 16.79 23.11
N ILE A 98 -19.35 16.04 22.64
CA ILE A 98 -20.19 15.19 23.49
C ILE A 98 -19.39 14.04 24.11
N ILE A 99 -18.57 13.35 23.32
CA ILE A 99 -17.76 12.21 23.80
C ILE A 99 -16.72 12.65 24.83
N ARG A 100 -16.07 13.81 24.65
CA ARG A 100 -15.11 14.38 25.59
C ARG A 100 -15.73 14.67 26.96
N ALA A 101 -16.97 15.17 26.98
CA ALA A 101 -17.71 15.47 28.19
C ALA A 101 -18.23 14.20 28.86
N ARG A 102 -18.77 13.26 28.07
CA ARG A 102 -19.39 12.04 28.60
C ARG A 102 -18.37 11.01 29.09
N ARG A 103 -17.19 10.92 28.46
CA ARG A 103 -16.12 9.92 28.72
C ARG A 103 -16.66 8.51 29.01
N PRO A 104 -17.44 7.93 28.07
CA PRO A 104 -18.13 6.68 28.35
C PRO A 104 -17.15 5.52 28.55
N SER A 105 -17.43 4.62 29.49
CA SER A 105 -16.59 3.44 29.75
C SER A 105 -16.52 2.47 28.56
N TRP A 106 -17.49 2.54 27.64
CA TRP A 106 -17.56 1.74 26.42
C TRP A 106 -16.82 2.37 25.23
N LEU A 107 -16.14 3.51 25.40
CA LEU A 107 -15.53 4.28 24.31
C LEU A 107 -14.58 3.44 23.44
N ALA A 108 -13.69 2.67 24.07
CA ALA A 108 -12.76 1.81 23.35
C ALA A 108 -13.47 0.75 22.49
N SER A 109 -14.53 0.12 23.02
CA SER A 109 -15.33 -0.84 22.26
C SER A 109 -16.08 -0.21 21.10
N TRP A 110 -16.50 1.05 21.23
CA TRP A 110 -17.10 1.80 20.13
C TRP A 110 -16.09 2.11 19.03
N VAL A 111 -14.88 2.53 19.40
CA VAL A 111 -13.78 2.73 18.44
C VAL A 111 -13.49 1.45 17.64
N THR A 112 -13.31 0.31 18.30
CA THR A 112 -13.11 -0.98 17.61
C THR A 112 -14.29 -1.29 16.68
N PHE A 113 -15.52 -1.13 17.17
CA PHE A 113 -16.72 -1.37 16.37
C PHE A 113 -16.77 -0.51 15.09
N LEU A 114 -16.40 0.78 15.18
CA LEU A 114 -16.35 1.69 14.03
C LEU A 114 -15.28 1.25 13.02
N LEU A 115 -14.10 0.84 13.49
CA LEU A 115 -12.98 0.44 12.62
C LEU A 115 -13.20 -0.90 11.92
N GLU A 116 -14.06 -1.78 12.46
CA GLU A 116 -14.48 -3.03 11.81
C GLU A 116 -15.48 -2.82 10.66
N ARG A 117 -16.08 -1.62 10.54
CA ARG A 117 -17.11 -1.41 9.52
C ARG A 117 -16.46 -1.23 8.14
N PRO A 118 -16.85 -2.03 7.14
CA PRO A 118 -16.29 -1.91 5.80
C PRO A 118 -16.83 -0.68 5.05
N GLY A 119 -16.07 -0.22 4.05
CA GLY A 119 -16.52 0.74 3.04
C GLY A 119 -16.18 2.20 3.33
N GLY A 120 -16.72 3.11 2.51
CA GLY A 120 -16.32 4.53 2.46
C GLY A 120 -16.58 5.37 3.73
N TRP A 121 -17.21 4.79 4.76
CA TRP A 121 -17.42 5.44 6.06
C TRP A 121 -16.18 5.43 6.95
N LEU A 122 -15.18 4.62 6.62
CA LEU A 122 -13.99 4.46 7.43
C LEU A 122 -13.19 5.77 7.58
N SER A 123 -13.24 6.64 6.57
CA SER A 123 -12.66 7.99 6.62
C SER A 123 -13.31 8.89 7.67
N HIS A 124 -14.63 8.80 7.82
CA HIS A 124 -15.40 9.58 8.80
C HIS A 124 -15.17 9.04 10.20
N ALA A 125 -15.21 7.72 10.36
CA ALA A 125 -14.84 7.06 11.61
C ALA A 125 -13.43 7.45 12.04
N TRP A 126 -12.48 7.45 11.09
CA TRP A 126 -11.08 7.80 11.37
C TRP A 126 -10.92 9.22 11.91
N ARG A 127 -11.64 10.23 11.40
CA ARG A 127 -11.55 11.60 11.92
C ARG A 127 -11.91 11.70 13.41
N ILE A 128 -12.90 10.93 13.84
CA ILE A 128 -13.28 10.84 15.26
C ILE A 128 -12.21 10.07 16.02
N VAL A 129 -11.90 8.85 15.58
CA VAL A 129 -10.96 7.95 16.27
C VAL A 129 -9.58 8.58 16.42
N TYR A 130 -9.06 9.22 15.38
CA TYR A 130 -7.77 9.88 15.37
C TYR A 130 -7.66 10.96 16.45
N VAL A 131 -8.68 11.81 16.59
CA VAL A 131 -8.70 12.83 17.64
C VAL A 131 -8.78 12.20 19.03
N LEU A 132 -9.57 11.14 19.22
CA LEU A 132 -9.64 10.42 20.50
C LEU A 132 -8.28 9.81 20.90
N VAL A 133 -7.53 9.28 19.94
CA VAL A 133 -6.17 8.76 20.15
C VAL A 133 -5.21 9.90 20.50
N ARG A 134 -5.24 10.99 19.73
CA ARG A 134 -4.36 12.16 19.93
C ARG A 134 -4.56 12.81 21.30
N GLU A 135 -5.80 12.86 21.76
CA GLU A 135 -6.19 13.38 23.08
C GLU A 135 -6.04 12.34 24.21
N ARG A 136 -5.55 11.13 23.90
CA ARG A 136 -5.35 10.02 24.84
C ARG A 136 -6.63 9.62 25.59
N LEU A 137 -7.79 9.79 24.94
CA LEU A 137 -9.08 9.29 25.45
C LEU A 137 -9.28 7.81 25.16
N VAL A 138 -8.58 7.29 24.15
CA VAL A 138 -8.44 5.86 23.86
C VAL A 138 -6.99 5.56 23.52
N GLU A 139 -6.59 4.32 23.75
CA GLU A 139 -5.33 3.81 23.21
C GLU A 139 -5.40 3.75 21.69
N ARG A 140 -4.23 3.89 21.05
CA ARG A 140 -4.09 3.76 19.61
C ARG A 140 -4.50 2.35 19.16
N PRO A 141 -5.54 2.19 18.32
CA PRO A 141 -6.01 0.88 17.92
C PRO A 141 -4.97 0.12 17.08
N ASP A 142 -4.66 -1.11 17.46
CA ASP A 142 -3.93 -2.05 16.60
C ASP A 142 -4.92 -2.74 15.64
N HIS A 143 -5.48 -1.95 14.72
CA HIS A 143 -6.46 -2.42 13.76
C HIS A 143 -6.21 -1.82 12.39
N ILE A 144 -6.18 -2.64 11.35
CA ILE A 144 -5.87 -2.18 9.97
C ILE A 144 -6.81 -1.07 9.50
N GLY A 145 -8.08 -1.12 9.92
CA GLY A 145 -9.07 -0.09 9.61
C GLY A 145 -8.67 1.32 10.07
N TYR A 146 -7.83 1.46 11.11
CA TYR A 146 -7.30 2.75 11.52
C TYR A 146 -6.35 3.32 10.45
N LEU A 147 -5.46 2.50 9.90
CA LEU A 147 -4.56 2.92 8.82
C LEU A 147 -5.32 3.14 7.50
N LEU A 148 -6.25 2.26 7.16
CA LEU A 148 -7.05 2.41 5.93
C LEU A 148 -7.93 3.65 5.96
N GLY A 149 -8.50 3.96 7.14
CA GLY A 149 -9.31 5.16 7.32
C GLY A 149 -8.53 6.45 7.11
N MET A 150 -7.24 6.47 7.45
CA MET A 150 -6.35 7.62 7.27
C MET A 150 -6.25 8.06 5.80
N ILE A 151 -6.18 7.11 4.86
CA ILE A 151 -6.01 7.35 3.41
C ILE A 151 -6.99 8.40 2.87
N HIS A 152 -8.23 8.37 3.38
CA HIS A 152 -9.29 9.32 2.98
C HIS A 152 -9.74 10.23 4.14
N GLY A 153 -9.38 9.91 5.39
CA GLY A 153 -9.77 10.65 6.58
C GLY A 153 -8.97 11.94 6.81
N VAL A 154 -7.72 11.99 6.34
CA VAL A 154 -6.86 13.19 6.43
C VAL A 154 -7.39 14.33 5.56
N LYS A 155 -7.88 14.02 4.36
CA LYS A 155 -8.49 15.01 3.47
C LYS A 155 -9.73 15.60 4.17
N PRO A 156 -9.88 16.91 4.37
CA PRO A 156 -11.10 17.47 4.96
C PRO A 156 -12.31 17.17 4.05
N PRO A 157 -13.55 17.03 4.60
CA PRO A 157 -14.76 16.97 3.78
C PRO A 157 -14.91 18.28 2.99
N GLN A 158 -15.05 18.19 1.67
CA GLN A 158 -15.06 19.37 0.78
C GLN A 158 -16.47 19.68 0.28
N ALA A 159 -16.88 20.94 0.41
CA ALA A 159 -18.02 21.47 -0.34
C ALA A 159 -17.55 21.84 -1.75
N ALA A 160 -18.30 21.41 -2.78
CA ALA A 160 -18.08 21.91 -4.13
C ALA A 160 -18.31 23.42 -4.15
N ARG A 161 -17.32 24.19 -4.62
CA ARG A 161 -17.50 25.62 -4.86
C ARG A 161 -18.23 25.79 -6.18
N GLU A 162 -19.38 26.46 -6.15
CA GLU A 162 -20.07 26.90 -7.37
C GLU A 162 -19.07 27.77 -8.16
N GLU A 163 -18.90 27.49 -9.45
CA GLU A 163 -17.95 28.15 -10.39
C GLU A 163 -16.50 27.62 -10.45
N GLU A 164 -16.11 26.61 -9.65
CA GLU A 164 -14.75 26.07 -9.76
C GLU A 164 -14.60 25.05 -10.91
N SER A 165 -13.63 25.31 -11.80
CA SER A 165 -13.19 24.36 -12.82
C SER A 165 -12.74 23.03 -12.21
N TRP A 166 -12.88 21.93 -12.95
CA TRP A 166 -12.40 20.62 -12.53
C TRP A 166 -10.88 20.62 -12.24
N ASP A 167 -10.08 21.34 -13.04
CA ASP A 167 -8.63 21.43 -12.86
C ASP A 167 -8.25 22.19 -11.58
N ASP A 168 -8.92 23.32 -11.33
CA ASP A 168 -8.69 24.14 -10.13
C ASP A 168 -9.06 23.39 -8.86
N ARG A 169 -10.19 22.66 -8.92
CA ARG A 169 -10.63 21.77 -7.84
C ARG A 169 -9.56 20.73 -7.52
N ARG A 170 -9.13 19.97 -8.53
CA ARG A 170 -8.08 18.96 -8.38
C ARG A 170 -6.78 19.56 -7.82
N ALA A 171 -6.39 20.75 -8.28
CA ALA A 171 -5.19 21.42 -7.77
C ALA A 171 -5.33 21.84 -6.30
N ARG A 172 -6.52 22.31 -5.87
CA ARG A 172 -6.80 22.63 -4.48
C ARG A 172 -6.80 21.38 -3.60
N GLU A 173 -7.50 20.32 -4.01
CA GLU A 173 -7.60 19.06 -3.27
C GLU A 173 -6.21 18.48 -2.95
N ARG A 174 -5.28 18.55 -3.91
CA ARG A 174 -3.88 18.14 -3.71
C ARG A 174 -3.14 18.97 -2.66
N ARG A 175 -3.29 20.30 -2.71
CA ARG A 175 -2.66 21.21 -1.74
C ARG A 175 -3.22 20.98 -0.33
N GLU A 176 -4.52 20.78 -0.22
CA GLU A 176 -5.19 20.55 1.07
C GLU A 176 -4.72 19.26 1.76
N LEU A 177 -4.39 18.20 1.00
CA LEU A 177 -3.80 17.00 1.61
C LEU A 177 -2.42 17.31 2.21
N ALA A 178 -1.53 17.98 1.47
CA ALA A 178 -0.22 18.37 1.98
C ALA A 178 -0.35 19.29 3.21
N ASP A 179 -1.25 20.28 3.16
CA ASP A 179 -1.49 21.20 4.26
C ASP A 179 -2.07 20.50 5.50
N ALA A 180 -2.98 19.54 5.31
CA ALA A 180 -3.54 18.74 6.41
C ALA A 180 -2.48 17.85 7.08
N LEU A 181 -1.59 17.24 6.29
CA LEU A 181 -0.44 16.47 6.81
C LEU A 181 0.53 17.37 7.58
N ARG A 182 0.85 18.55 7.03
CA ARG A 182 1.74 19.54 7.65
C ARG A 182 1.18 20.10 8.97
N ALA A 183 -0.13 20.26 9.06
CA ALA A 183 -0.80 20.75 10.27
C ALA A 183 -0.77 19.74 11.42
N ASP A 184 -0.44 18.47 11.19
CA ASP A 184 -0.38 17.42 12.21
C ASP A 184 0.98 16.67 12.20
N PRO A 185 1.99 17.17 12.95
CA PRO A 185 3.33 16.55 12.98
C PRO A 185 3.33 15.09 13.46
N VAL A 186 2.42 14.71 14.37
CA VAL A 186 2.34 13.32 14.86
C VAL A 186 1.95 12.39 13.73
N LEU A 187 1.00 12.82 12.91
CA LEU A 187 0.59 12.06 11.74
C LEU A 187 1.73 11.93 10.72
N LEU A 188 2.44 13.02 10.45
CA LEU A 188 3.54 13.09 9.49
C LEU A 188 4.77 12.27 9.92
N GLU A 189 5.14 12.32 11.19
CA GLU A 189 6.36 11.66 11.72
C GLU A 189 6.13 10.17 12.04
N GLN A 190 4.89 9.76 12.31
CA GLN A 190 4.59 8.40 12.80
C GLN A 190 3.60 7.66 11.90
N GLU A 191 2.36 8.16 11.79
CA GLU A 191 1.28 7.40 11.15
C GLU A 191 1.46 7.23 9.65
N LEU A 192 2.01 8.25 8.98
CA LEU A 192 2.27 8.23 7.54
C LEU A 192 3.09 7.01 7.11
N TRP A 193 4.15 6.71 7.85
CA TRP A 193 5.11 5.66 7.49
C TRP A 193 4.49 4.27 7.57
N ARG A 194 3.49 4.07 8.43
CA ARG A 194 2.77 2.80 8.53
C ARG A 194 1.92 2.49 7.30
N LEU A 195 1.61 3.50 6.48
CA LEU A 195 0.96 3.27 5.19
C LEU A 195 1.87 2.47 4.24
N PHE A 196 3.21 2.62 4.34
CA PHE A 196 4.18 1.85 3.55
C PHE A 196 4.32 0.40 4.03
N GLU A 197 3.91 0.11 5.26
CA GLU A 197 3.97 -1.23 5.86
C GLU A 197 2.71 -2.05 5.59
N THR A 198 1.63 -1.40 5.14
CA THR A 198 0.32 -2.00 5.04
C THR A 198 -0.11 -2.13 3.59
N GLU A 199 -0.60 -3.32 3.23
CA GLU A 199 -0.99 -3.55 1.84
C GLU A 199 -2.13 -2.60 1.43
N GLY A 200 -3.12 -2.31 2.28
CA GLY A 200 -4.33 -1.58 1.85
C GLY A 200 -5.44 -2.51 1.37
N THR A 201 -6.60 -1.97 0.98
CA THR A 201 -7.70 -2.74 0.35
C THR A 201 -8.07 -2.14 -1.00
N ARG A 202 -8.90 -2.82 -1.81
CA ARG A 202 -9.32 -2.25 -3.11
C ARG A 202 -9.99 -0.89 -2.95
N ASP A 203 -10.73 -0.70 -1.87
CA ASP A 203 -11.52 0.52 -1.61
C ASP A 203 -10.72 1.61 -0.87
N HIS A 204 -9.52 1.28 -0.36
CA HIS A 204 -8.68 2.18 0.42
C HIS A 204 -7.24 2.05 -0.07
N GLN A 205 -6.93 2.79 -1.14
CA GLN A 205 -5.62 2.80 -1.80
C GLN A 205 -5.09 4.23 -1.85
N LEU A 206 -3.77 4.36 -1.76
CA LEU A 206 -3.09 5.61 -2.03
C LEU A 206 -3.31 5.95 -3.52
N ASP A 207 -3.71 7.19 -3.78
CA ASP A 207 -4.02 7.69 -5.11
C ASP A 207 -2.92 8.65 -5.59
N HIS A 208 -3.14 9.31 -6.73
CA HIS A 208 -2.19 10.29 -7.25
C HIS A 208 -2.07 11.54 -6.37
N ASP A 209 -3.10 11.91 -5.61
CA ASP A 209 -3.02 13.07 -4.72
C ASP A 209 -2.02 12.82 -3.60
N TRP A 210 -1.97 11.57 -3.09
CA TRP A 210 -0.95 11.15 -2.13
C TRP A 210 0.47 11.29 -2.69
N VAL A 211 0.70 10.87 -3.94
CA VAL A 211 2.02 11.06 -4.59
C VAL A 211 2.37 12.54 -4.62
N HIS A 212 1.47 13.40 -5.09
CA HIS A 212 1.73 14.84 -5.15
C HIS A 212 1.97 15.47 -3.77
N ALA A 213 1.19 15.11 -2.76
CA ALA A 213 1.35 15.64 -1.41
C ALA A 213 2.70 15.24 -0.81
N LEU A 214 3.12 13.98 -0.97
CA LEU A 214 4.42 13.50 -0.49
C LEU A 214 5.59 14.18 -1.19
N LEU A 215 5.49 14.40 -2.51
CA LEU A 215 6.50 15.13 -3.27
C LEU A 215 6.60 16.59 -2.82
N GLN A 216 5.45 17.25 -2.60
CA GLN A 216 5.41 18.63 -2.12
C GLN A 216 6.04 18.73 -0.74
N LEU A 217 5.63 17.90 0.21
CA LEU A 217 6.18 17.88 1.58
C LEU A 217 7.69 17.57 1.60
N ALA A 218 8.16 16.69 0.72
CA ALA A 218 9.58 16.39 0.59
C ALA A 218 10.37 17.56 0.00
N ALA A 219 9.80 18.28 -0.97
CA ALA A 219 10.42 19.46 -1.58
C ALA A 219 10.46 20.66 -0.62
N ASP A 220 9.40 20.81 0.18
CA ASP A 220 9.27 21.88 1.18
C ASP A 220 10.13 21.61 2.44
N GLY A 221 10.66 20.39 2.60
CA GLY A 221 11.50 19.98 3.72
C GLY A 221 10.72 19.52 4.97
N ASP A 222 9.41 19.38 4.87
CA ASP A 222 8.57 18.83 5.94
C ASP A 222 8.75 17.31 6.09
N LEU A 223 9.07 16.61 4.99
CA LEU A 223 9.36 15.18 4.98
C LEU A 223 10.80 14.89 4.56
N ASP A 224 11.41 13.90 5.21
CA ASP A 224 12.70 13.37 4.79
C ASP A 224 12.56 12.61 3.46
N ARG A 225 13.05 13.23 2.38
CA ARG A 225 13.08 12.65 1.03
C ARG A 225 13.90 11.35 0.99
N GLN A 226 14.99 11.23 1.75
CA GLN A 226 15.77 9.99 1.79
C GLN A 226 14.96 8.86 2.40
N ARG A 227 14.25 9.14 3.49
CA ARG A 227 13.33 8.15 4.09
C ARG A 227 12.22 7.75 3.13
N LEU A 228 11.66 8.67 2.34
CA LEU A 228 10.67 8.30 1.30
C LEU A 228 11.23 7.38 0.21
N LEU A 229 12.46 7.62 -0.25
CA LEU A 229 13.16 6.70 -1.16
C LEU A 229 13.33 5.32 -0.53
N ASP A 230 13.70 5.29 0.75
CA ASP A 230 13.94 4.05 1.48
C ASP A 230 12.66 3.25 1.76
N GLU A 231 11.58 3.93 2.16
CA GLU A 231 10.31 3.28 2.47
C GLU A 231 9.57 2.84 1.21
N SER A 232 9.71 3.56 0.09
CA SER A 232 9.15 3.10 -1.20
C SER A 232 9.82 1.81 -1.69
N LEU A 233 11.14 1.65 -1.53
CA LEU A 233 11.82 0.38 -1.83
C LEU A 233 11.44 -0.73 -0.84
N ALA A 234 11.37 -0.40 0.44
CA ALA A 234 10.95 -1.35 1.46
C ALA A 234 9.51 -1.83 1.22
N ALA A 235 8.60 -0.97 0.76
CA ALA A 235 7.24 -1.34 0.39
C ALA A 235 7.21 -2.27 -0.84
N LEU A 236 8.05 -2.02 -1.84
CA LEU A 236 8.19 -2.92 -3.00
C LEU A 236 8.71 -4.32 -2.61
N ALA A 237 9.57 -4.40 -1.59
CA ALA A 237 10.11 -5.67 -1.10
C ALA A 237 9.09 -6.50 -0.28
N ARG A 238 7.93 -5.93 0.09
CA ARG A 238 6.88 -6.63 0.86
C ARG A 238 5.95 -7.49 -0.01
N ASP A 239 6.23 -7.62 -1.31
CA ASP A 239 5.46 -8.43 -2.27
C ASP A 239 3.93 -8.16 -2.24
N PHE A 240 3.55 -6.89 -2.04
CA PHE A 240 2.15 -6.46 -2.14
C PHE A 240 1.54 -6.77 -3.51
N ALA A 241 0.21 -6.83 -3.59
CA ALA A 241 -0.48 -7.05 -4.86
C ALA A 241 -0.02 -6.08 -5.95
N GLN A 242 0.03 -6.55 -7.21
CA GLN A 242 0.66 -5.86 -8.33
C GLN A 242 0.26 -4.38 -8.51
N PHE A 243 -1.02 -4.05 -8.37
CA PHE A 243 -1.50 -2.67 -8.54
C PHE A 243 -0.94 -1.71 -7.47
N LYS A 244 -0.58 -2.22 -6.29
CA LYS A 244 0.01 -1.44 -5.20
C LYS A 244 1.50 -1.29 -5.34
N ALA A 245 2.17 -2.37 -5.73
CA ALA A 245 3.59 -2.30 -6.11
C ALA A 245 3.82 -1.25 -7.20
N ALA A 246 2.90 -1.12 -8.16
CA ALA A 246 2.95 -0.06 -9.17
C ALA A 246 2.94 1.35 -8.55
N TRP A 247 2.06 1.62 -7.58
CA TRP A 247 2.00 2.92 -6.89
C TRP A 247 3.33 3.27 -6.20
N TYR A 248 3.94 2.32 -5.47
CA TYR A 248 5.23 2.56 -4.80
C TYR A 248 6.38 2.76 -5.79
N ALA A 249 6.40 2.01 -6.91
CA ALA A 249 7.37 2.22 -7.97
C ALA A 249 7.20 3.60 -8.62
N ASP A 250 5.96 4.05 -8.82
CA ASP A 250 5.66 5.36 -9.41
C ASP A 250 6.03 6.51 -8.45
N LEU A 251 5.74 6.37 -7.15
CA LEU A 251 6.24 7.30 -6.13
C LEU A 251 7.78 7.37 -6.17
N HIS A 252 8.45 6.22 -6.18
CA HIS A 252 9.91 6.17 -6.20
C HIS A 252 10.50 6.84 -7.44
N ARG A 253 9.90 6.64 -8.63
CA ARG A 253 10.30 7.33 -9.85
C ARG A 253 10.06 8.83 -9.77
N ALA A 254 8.92 9.24 -9.23
CA ALA A 254 8.54 10.64 -9.11
C ALA A 254 9.41 11.42 -8.11
N LEU A 255 10.06 10.74 -7.17
CA LEU A 255 11.10 11.31 -6.30
C LEU A 255 12.41 11.61 -7.04
N GLU A 256 12.54 11.15 -8.28
CA GLU A 256 13.69 11.34 -9.18
C GLU A 256 15.04 11.08 -8.47
N PRO A 257 15.28 9.86 -7.95
CA PRO A 257 16.53 9.56 -7.27
C PRO A 257 17.71 9.75 -8.22
N THR A 258 18.73 10.46 -7.75
CA THR A 258 19.96 10.67 -8.53
C THR A 258 20.73 9.36 -8.69
N ARG A 259 21.72 9.33 -9.59
CA ARG A 259 22.60 8.16 -9.72
C ARG A 259 23.34 7.82 -8.43
N ASP A 260 23.72 8.83 -7.64
CA ASP A 260 24.38 8.63 -6.34
C ASP A 260 23.44 7.98 -5.32
N GLU A 261 22.20 8.46 -5.28
CA GLU A 261 21.17 7.91 -4.38
C GLU A 261 20.75 6.49 -4.77
N GLN A 262 20.70 6.21 -6.07
CA GLN A 262 20.45 4.87 -6.59
C GLN A 262 21.60 3.93 -6.23
N ALA A 263 22.85 4.36 -6.43
CA ALA A 263 24.03 3.56 -6.10
C ALA A 263 24.14 3.27 -4.60
N ALA A 264 23.82 4.25 -3.75
CA ALA A 264 23.76 4.07 -2.30
C ALA A 264 22.71 3.02 -1.86
N ARG A 265 21.74 2.72 -2.73
CA ARG A 265 20.66 1.74 -2.51
C ARG A 265 20.76 0.54 -3.46
N ALA A 266 21.92 0.31 -4.09
CA ALA A 266 22.10 -0.74 -5.10
C ALA A 266 21.67 -2.13 -4.60
N GLU A 267 22.02 -2.49 -3.37
CA GLU A 267 21.64 -3.76 -2.74
C GLU A 267 20.12 -3.92 -2.61
N ARG A 268 19.40 -2.85 -2.25
CA ARG A 268 17.92 -2.88 -2.18
C ARG A 268 17.28 -3.10 -3.54
N TYR A 269 17.81 -2.50 -4.61
CA TYR A 269 17.32 -2.82 -5.97
C TYR A 269 17.66 -4.25 -6.38
N LEU A 270 18.83 -4.76 -5.99
CA LEU A 270 19.21 -6.15 -6.25
C LEU A 270 18.26 -7.14 -5.58
N GLU A 271 17.90 -6.92 -4.31
CA GLU A 271 16.92 -7.74 -3.58
C GLU A 271 15.57 -7.82 -4.32
N LEU A 272 15.12 -6.73 -4.92
CA LEU A 272 13.85 -6.68 -5.67
C LEU A 272 13.85 -7.58 -6.93
N CYS A 273 15.00 -8.05 -7.42
CA CYS A 273 15.07 -9.04 -8.50
C CYS A 273 14.41 -10.38 -8.13
N ALA A 274 14.30 -10.69 -6.82
CA ALA A 274 13.65 -11.90 -6.33
C ALA A 274 12.13 -11.75 -6.10
N SER A 275 11.55 -10.57 -6.37
CA SER A 275 10.12 -10.34 -6.14
C SER A 275 9.25 -11.26 -7.01
N ARG A 276 8.13 -11.69 -6.44
CA ARG A 276 7.10 -12.48 -7.16
C ARG A 276 6.27 -11.63 -8.12
N ILE A 277 6.42 -10.31 -8.06
CA ILE A 277 5.64 -9.33 -8.83
C ILE A 277 6.46 -8.90 -10.06
N PRO A 278 6.08 -9.31 -11.29
CA PRO A 278 6.91 -9.06 -12.48
C PRO A 278 7.20 -7.57 -12.77
N PRO A 279 6.26 -6.63 -12.54
CA PRO A 279 6.56 -5.20 -12.64
C PRO A 279 7.62 -4.69 -11.65
N THR A 280 7.68 -5.25 -10.43
CA THR A 280 8.70 -4.91 -9.44
C THR A 280 10.08 -5.33 -9.92
N VAL A 281 10.20 -6.56 -10.44
CA VAL A 281 11.44 -7.07 -11.04
C VAL A 281 11.86 -6.21 -12.24
N ALA A 282 10.92 -5.82 -13.11
CA ALA A 282 11.21 -4.96 -14.26
C ALA A 282 11.72 -3.57 -13.82
N PHE A 283 11.06 -2.95 -12.83
CA PHE A 283 11.49 -1.68 -12.24
C PHE A 283 12.91 -1.76 -11.69
N ALA A 284 13.21 -2.78 -10.90
CA ALA A 284 14.54 -2.98 -10.32
C ALA A 284 15.62 -3.14 -11.40
N LEU A 285 15.37 -4.00 -12.39
CA LEU A 285 16.31 -4.24 -13.49
C LEU A 285 16.56 -2.98 -14.33
N ASP A 286 15.55 -2.14 -14.56
CA ASP A 286 15.74 -0.88 -15.30
C ASP A 286 16.70 0.07 -14.57
N VAL A 287 16.61 0.16 -13.23
CA VAL A 287 17.55 0.95 -12.40
C VAL A 287 18.95 0.31 -12.39
N LEU A 288 19.04 -0.99 -12.14
CA LEU A 288 20.31 -1.72 -12.06
C LEU A 288 21.08 -1.68 -13.39
N LEU A 289 20.41 -1.84 -14.53
CA LEU A 289 21.04 -1.72 -15.85
C LEU A 289 21.65 -0.34 -16.08
N ALA A 290 21.07 0.70 -15.49
CA ALA A 290 21.60 2.05 -15.61
C ALA A 290 22.80 2.27 -14.69
N LEU A 291 22.76 1.79 -13.44
CA LEU A 291 23.92 1.79 -12.54
C LEU A 291 25.09 0.97 -13.09
N ASP A 292 24.78 -0.16 -13.72
CA ASP A 292 25.75 -1.04 -14.34
C ASP A 292 26.49 -0.38 -15.52
N LYS A 293 25.79 0.43 -16.33
CA LYS A 293 26.42 1.22 -17.41
C LYS A 293 27.42 2.24 -16.88
N ASP A 294 27.13 2.78 -15.70
CA ASP A 294 27.98 3.75 -15.01
C ASP A 294 29.07 3.06 -14.14
N GLU A 295 29.18 1.72 -14.21
CA GLU A 295 30.09 0.89 -13.41
C GLU A 295 29.95 1.04 -11.89
N ARG A 296 28.72 1.31 -11.43
CA ARG A 296 28.39 1.58 -10.01
C ARG A 296 27.80 0.40 -9.26
N LEU A 297 27.80 -0.78 -9.86
CA LEU A 297 27.34 -2.01 -9.20
C LEU A 297 28.53 -2.86 -8.77
N ASP A 298 28.48 -3.36 -7.54
CA ASP A 298 29.38 -4.40 -7.08
C ASP A 298 29.08 -5.72 -7.82
N PRO A 299 30.05 -6.30 -8.56
CA PRO A 299 29.87 -7.58 -9.24
C PRO A 299 29.45 -8.73 -8.31
N ALA A 300 29.90 -8.74 -7.05
CA ALA A 300 29.53 -9.79 -6.11
C ALA A 300 28.06 -9.70 -5.68
N GLY A 301 27.57 -8.48 -5.39
CA GLY A 301 26.14 -8.24 -5.17
C GLY A 301 25.27 -8.64 -6.37
N VAL A 302 25.69 -8.33 -7.61
CA VAL A 302 24.97 -8.76 -8.81
C VAL A 302 24.84 -10.28 -8.87
N LEU A 303 25.93 -11.01 -8.62
CA LEU A 303 25.92 -12.47 -8.61
C LEU A 303 25.01 -13.04 -7.51
N ALA A 304 24.94 -12.41 -6.34
CA ALA A 304 24.15 -12.89 -5.22
C ALA A 304 22.63 -12.82 -5.48
N TYR A 305 22.14 -11.78 -6.16
CA TYR A 305 20.69 -11.51 -6.25
C TYR A 305 20.10 -11.58 -7.65
N ALA A 306 20.84 -11.18 -8.70
CA ALA A 306 20.33 -11.18 -10.07
C ALA A 306 19.90 -12.56 -10.59
N PRO A 307 20.46 -13.72 -10.14
CA PRO A 307 20.02 -15.02 -10.61
C PRO A 307 18.52 -15.28 -10.42
N ALA A 308 17.89 -14.72 -9.38
CA ALA A 308 16.46 -14.88 -9.13
C ALA A 308 15.59 -14.35 -10.31
N ALA A 309 16.09 -13.35 -11.03
CA ALA A 309 15.39 -12.78 -12.18
C ALA A 309 15.57 -13.59 -13.49
N LEU A 310 16.46 -14.60 -13.53
CA LEU A 310 16.65 -15.45 -14.71
C LEU A 310 15.43 -16.33 -14.99
N SER A 311 14.71 -16.74 -13.95
CA SER A 311 13.47 -17.53 -14.05
C SER A 311 12.23 -16.68 -14.34
N ALA A 312 12.38 -15.35 -14.49
CA ALA A 312 11.25 -14.48 -14.78
C ALA A 312 10.59 -14.88 -16.11
N LYS A 313 9.26 -15.08 -16.12
CA LYS A 313 8.51 -15.44 -17.34
C LYS A 313 8.68 -14.42 -18.48
N ALA A 314 8.94 -13.17 -18.14
CA ALA A 314 9.17 -12.12 -19.10
C ALA A 314 10.58 -12.20 -19.68
N LYS A 315 10.69 -12.56 -20.98
CA LYS A 315 11.96 -12.63 -21.73
C LYS A 315 12.86 -11.40 -21.53
N LYS A 316 12.30 -10.19 -21.51
CA LYS A 316 13.07 -8.94 -21.31
C LYS A 316 13.84 -8.97 -19.98
N ASN A 317 13.19 -9.40 -18.90
CA ASN A 317 13.77 -9.40 -17.56
C ASN A 317 14.88 -10.45 -17.44
N ALA A 318 14.63 -11.66 -17.93
CA ALA A 318 15.63 -12.72 -17.94
C ALA A 318 16.89 -12.32 -18.73
N LEU A 319 16.73 -11.70 -19.91
CA LEU A 319 17.86 -11.19 -20.70
C LEU A 319 18.62 -10.04 -20.01
N ALA A 320 17.91 -9.18 -19.28
CA ALA A 320 18.52 -8.09 -18.52
C ALA A 320 19.38 -8.63 -17.37
N ALA A 321 18.85 -9.54 -16.57
CA ALA A 321 19.56 -10.20 -15.47
C ALA A 321 20.78 -10.99 -15.97
N LEU A 322 20.61 -11.74 -17.06
CA LEU A 322 21.70 -12.46 -17.72
C LEU A 322 22.82 -11.50 -18.15
N GLY A 323 22.46 -10.39 -18.80
CA GLY A 323 23.44 -9.40 -19.20
C GLY A 323 24.19 -8.74 -18.03
N LEU A 324 23.52 -8.53 -16.89
CA LEU A 324 24.15 -8.04 -15.67
C LEU A 324 25.20 -9.05 -15.15
N LEU A 325 24.84 -10.33 -15.08
CA LEU A 325 25.74 -11.41 -14.64
C LEU A 325 26.96 -11.55 -15.57
N GLU A 326 26.77 -11.55 -16.88
CA GLU A 326 27.88 -11.58 -17.86
C GLU A 326 28.85 -10.41 -17.63
N ARG A 327 28.35 -9.19 -17.45
CA ARG A 327 29.19 -8.01 -17.26
C ARG A 327 29.87 -7.99 -15.90
N ALA A 328 29.19 -8.43 -14.84
CA ALA A 328 29.78 -8.62 -13.52
C ALA A 328 30.96 -9.60 -13.57
N ALA A 329 30.77 -10.77 -14.20
CA ALA A 329 31.81 -11.77 -14.36
C ALA A 329 32.99 -11.29 -15.22
N ARG A 330 32.74 -10.51 -16.28
CA ARG A 330 33.81 -9.88 -17.08
C ARG A 330 34.62 -8.86 -16.27
N ARG A 331 33.98 -8.07 -15.41
CA ARG A 331 34.68 -7.09 -14.54
C ARG A 331 35.45 -7.76 -13.41
N LYS A 332 34.95 -8.88 -12.89
CA LYS A 332 35.60 -9.66 -11.84
C LYS A 332 35.70 -11.13 -12.26
N PRO A 333 36.76 -11.52 -13.01
CA PRO A 333 36.93 -12.88 -13.53
C PRO A 333 36.91 -13.98 -12.47
N ALA A 334 37.25 -13.65 -11.21
CA ALA A 334 37.12 -14.57 -10.08
C ALA A 334 35.68 -15.06 -9.84
N LEU A 335 34.67 -14.34 -10.33
CA LEU A 335 33.25 -14.72 -10.25
C LEU A 335 32.75 -15.49 -11.48
N ALA A 336 33.61 -15.74 -12.49
CA ALA A 336 33.16 -16.30 -13.76
C ALA A 336 32.55 -17.70 -13.64
N LEU A 337 33.13 -18.55 -12.78
CA LEU A 337 32.62 -19.90 -12.53
C LEU A 337 31.24 -19.85 -11.85
N ASP A 338 31.11 -19.08 -10.78
CA ASP A 338 29.85 -18.94 -10.05
C ASP A 338 28.76 -18.29 -10.91
N ALA A 339 29.13 -17.31 -11.74
CA ALA A 339 28.21 -16.72 -12.70
C ALA A 339 27.77 -17.73 -13.76
N ALA A 340 28.68 -18.55 -14.30
CA ALA A 340 28.32 -19.61 -15.22
C ALA A 340 27.37 -20.64 -14.60
N ARG A 341 27.58 -21.01 -13.33
CA ARG A 341 26.67 -21.90 -12.58
C ARG A 341 25.30 -21.27 -12.40
N ALA A 342 25.24 -19.99 -12.02
CA ALA A 342 23.97 -19.27 -11.90
C ALA A 342 23.20 -19.19 -13.23
N LEU A 343 23.91 -19.09 -14.36
CA LEU A 343 23.30 -19.03 -15.70
C LEU A 343 22.63 -20.34 -16.14
N LEU A 344 22.91 -21.47 -15.49
CA LEU A 344 22.22 -22.74 -15.77
C LEU A 344 20.71 -22.61 -15.62
N VAL A 345 20.24 -21.80 -14.66
CA VAL A 345 18.81 -21.53 -14.43
C VAL A 345 18.12 -20.97 -15.67
N ALA A 346 18.83 -20.17 -16.47
CA ALA A 346 18.26 -19.57 -17.67
C ALA A 346 18.05 -20.57 -18.82
N LEU A 347 18.61 -21.78 -18.73
CA LEU A 347 18.41 -22.86 -19.71
C LEU A 347 17.00 -23.46 -19.64
N GLU A 348 16.32 -23.35 -18.50
CA GLU A 348 14.95 -23.80 -18.32
C GLU A 348 13.91 -22.78 -18.84
N HIS A 349 14.34 -21.58 -19.21
CA HIS A 349 13.44 -20.51 -19.62
C HIS A 349 12.71 -20.86 -20.95
N PRO A 350 11.40 -20.59 -21.11
CA PRO A 350 10.63 -21.01 -22.29
C PRO A 350 11.06 -20.36 -23.62
N ALA A 351 11.72 -19.20 -23.56
CA ALA A 351 12.23 -18.53 -24.76
C ALA A 351 13.62 -19.03 -25.16
N ALA A 352 13.74 -19.63 -26.35
CA ALA A 352 14.99 -20.15 -26.90
C ALA A 352 16.11 -19.09 -27.01
N ASP A 353 15.78 -17.81 -27.16
CA ASP A 353 16.78 -16.73 -27.19
C ASP A 353 17.49 -16.53 -25.83
N VAL A 354 16.76 -16.76 -24.72
CA VAL A 354 17.34 -16.69 -23.37
C VAL A 354 18.30 -17.86 -23.18
N GLN A 355 17.85 -19.07 -23.51
CA GLN A 355 18.66 -20.29 -23.46
C GLN A 355 19.93 -20.17 -24.32
N ARG A 356 19.79 -19.68 -25.56
CA ARG A 356 20.91 -19.48 -26.50
C ARG A 356 21.94 -18.53 -25.92
N ARG A 357 21.49 -17.41 -25.33
CA ARG A 357 22.40 -16.43 -24.75
C ARG A 357 23.08 -16.98 -23.50
N ALA A 358 22.37 -17.72 -22.66
CA ALA A 358 22.93 -18.35 -21.47
C ALA A 358 24.04 -19.36 -21.84
N LEU A 359 23.81 -20.23 -22.82
CA LEU A 359 24.84 -21.16 -23.31
C LEU A 359 26.05 -20.44 -23.91
N ALA A 360 25.83 -19.33 -24.63
CA ALA A 360 26.92 -18.53 -25.16
C ALA A 360 27.74 -17.90 -24.02
N ALA A 361 27.08 -17.35 -23.01
CA ALA A 361 27.72 -16.76 -21.84
C ALA A 361 28.50 -17.80 -21.02
N ILE A 362 27.93 -18.99 -20.76
CA ILE A 362 28.62 -20.08 -20.04
C ILE A 362 29.91 -20.46 -20.77
N ALA A 363 29.84 -20.64 -22.09
CA ALA A 363 31.01 -21.01 -22.90
C ALA A 363 32.08 -19.89 -22.96
N GLU A 364 31.67 -18.62 -22.91
CA GLU A 364 32.59 -17.48 -22.87
C GLU A 364 33.27 -17.35 -21.50
N LEU A 365 32.51 -17.50 -20.42
CA LEU A 365 33.00 -17.34 -19.05
C LEU A 365 33.89 -18.50 -18.59
N VAL A 366 33.58 -19.72 -19.03
CA VAL A 366 34.30 -20.94 -18.66
C VAL A 366 34.65 -21.72 -19.93
N PRO A 367 35.89 -21.65 -20.43
CA PRO A 367 36.27 -22.32 -21.68
C PRO A 367 36.19 -23.85 -21.64
N GLN A 368 36.24 -24.46 -20.44
CA GLN A 368 36.10 -25.91 -20.24
C GLN A 368 35.02 -26.22 -19.19
N PRO A 369 33.72 -26.03 -19.49
CA PRO A 369 32.65 -26.24 -18.52
C PRO A 369 32.59 -27.67 -17.97
N ALA A 370 32.93 -28.66 -18.80
CA ALA A 370 32.94 -30.07 -18.41
C ALA A 370 33.98 -30.45 -17.34
N ALA A 371 34.93 -29.56 -17.02
CA ALA A 371 35.89 -29.78 -15.95
C ALA A 371 35.33 -29.46 -14.55
N ASP A 372 34.17 -28.82 -14.48
CA ASP A 372 33.47 -28.51 -13.24
C ASP A 372 32.23 -29.41 -13.09
N ASP A 373 32.18 -30.20 -12.01
CA ASP A 373 31.13 -31.20 -11.80
C ASP A 373 29.73 -30.60 -11.75
N GLU A 374 29.58 -29.41 -11.16
CA GLU A 374 28.29 -28.72 -11.03
C GLU A 374 27.80 -28.19 -12.39
N LEU A 375 28.68 -27.53 -13.15
CA LEU A 375 28.37 -27.12 -14.52
C LEU A 375 28.05 -28.30 -15.42
N LEU A 376 28.83 -29.38 -15.34
CA LEU A 376 28.60 -30.58 -16.14
C LEU A 376 27.24 -31.20 -15.83
N ALA A 377 26.92 -31.37 -14.54
CA ALA A 377 25.63 -31.92 -14.12
C ALA A 377 24.45 -31.03 -14.57
N GLY A 378 24.58 -29.70 -14.43
CA GLY A 378 23.57 -28.75 -14.86
C GLY A 378 23.35 -28.74 -16.38
N LEU A 379 24.42 -28.78 -17.17
CA LEU A 379 24.33 -28.87 -18.62
C LEU A 379 23.71 -30.18 -19.07
N LEU A 380 24.08 -31.31 -18.47
CA LEU A 380 23.47 -32.61 -18.76
C LEU A 380 21.98 -32.62 -18.42
N GLY A 381 21.58 -32.07 -17.27
CA GLY A 381 20.17 -31.93 -16.88
C GLY A 381 19.37 -31.02 -17.81
N ALA A 382 20.01 -30.01 -18.40
CA ALA A 382 19.38 -29.09 -19.33
C ALA A 382 19.19 -29.68 -20.75
N ALA A 383 19.89 -30.77 -21.11
CA ALA A 383 19.90 -31.31 -22.47
C ALA A 383 18.50 -31.65 -23.02
N ASP A 384 17.59 -32.13 -22.16
CA ASP A 384 16.22 -32.46 -22.54
C ASP A 384 15.25 -31.28 -22.45
N VAL A 385 15.61 -30.24 -21.69
CA VAL A 385 14.76 -29.07 -21.40
C VAL A 385 14.98 -27.94 -22.40
N VAL A 386 16.20 -27.77 -22.88
CA VAL A 386 16.51 -26.74 -23.88
C VAL A 386 15.81 -27.02 -25.22
N SER A 387 15.58 -25.96 -25.99
CA SER A 387 15.03 -26.07 -27.34
C SER A 387 15.87 -27.02 -28.20
N ALA A 388 15.21 -27.77 -29.08
CA ALA A 388 15.86 -28.79 -29.91
C ALA A 388 17.07 -28.26 -30.69
N ALA A 389 17.01 -27.00 -31.15
CA ALA A 389 18.10 -26.33 -31.87
C ALA A 389 19.36 -26.06 -31.03
N LEU A 390 19.31 -26.22 -29.70
CA LEU A 390 20.42 -25.97 -28.79
C LEU A 390 21.02 -27.24 -28.18
N ARG A 391 20.40 -28.40 -28.39
CA ARG A 391 20.83 -29.67 -27.77
C ARG A 391 22.26 -30.05 -28.16
N ASP A 392 22.59 -29.97 -29.45
CA ASP A 392 23.94 -30.25 -29.95
C ASP A 392 24.99 -29.35 -29.30
N ARG A 393 24.62 -28.09 -29.02
CA ARG A 393 25.50 -27.13 -28.36
C ARG A 393 25.69 -27.46 -26.87
N VAL A 394 24.66 -27.94 -26.19
CA VAL A 394 24.78 -28.44 -24.81
C VAL A 394 25.70 -29.66 -24.76
N VAL A 395 25.46 -30.65 -25.63
CA VAL A 395 26.30 -31.86 -25.73
C VAL A 395 27.76 -31.51 -25.97
N ALA A 396 28.04 -30.56 -26.88
CA ALA A 396 29.40 -30.10 -27.15
C ALA A 396 30.09 -29.49 -25.92
N LEU A 397 29.36 -28.74 -25.08
CA LEU A 397 29.90 -28.14 -23.86
C LEU A 397 30.16 -29.16 -22.74
N CYS A 398 29.46 -30.30 -22.75
CA CYS A 398 29.67 -31.42 -21.83
C CYS A 398 30.88 -32.31 -22.20
N GLY A 399 31.56 -32.05 -23.32
CA GLY A 399 32.71 -32.84 -23.76
C GLY A 399 32.40 -34.33 -23.96
N SER A 400 33.30 -35.22 -23.52
CA SER A 400 33.12 -36.68 -23.67
C SER A 400 31.88 -37.22 -22.95
N ALA A 401 31.54 -36.66 -21.78
CA ALA A 401 30.34 -37.03 -21.05
C ALA A 401 29.05 -36.70 -21.81
N GLY A 402 29.06 -35.60 -22.59
CA GLY A 402 27.96 -35.26 -23.49
C GLY A 402 27.79 -36.28 -24.62
N ALA A 403 28.89 -36.72 -25.24
CA ALA A 403 28.86 -37.71 -26.31
C ALA A 403 28.34 -39.07 -25.81
N GLU A 404 28.72 -39.49 -24.61
CA GLU A 404 28.23 -40.73 -23.99
C GLU A 404 26.74 -40.65 -23.63
N ALA A 405 26.26 -39.50 -23.14
CA ALA A 405 24.84 -39.29 -22.85
C ALA A 405 23.99 -39.30 -24.13
N ALA A 406 24.45 -38.63 -25.20
CA ALA A 406 23.78 -38.64 -26.50
C ALA A 406 23.69 -40.04 -27.11
N ALA A 407 24.78 -40.83 -27.03
CA ALA A 407 24.81 -42.21 -27.52
C ALA A 407 23.87 -43.17 -26.75
N ARG A 408 23.54 -42.87 -25.49
CA ARG A 408 22.56 -43.64 -24.69
C ARG A 408 21.10 -43.28 -24.98
N ALA A 409 20.86 -42.07 -25.51
CA ALA A 409 19.52 -41.55 -25.80
C ALA A 409 19.02 -41.93 -27.21
N GLU A 410 19.91 -42.32 -28.13
CA GLU A 410 19.50 -42.89 -29.43
C GLU A 410 18.82 -44.26 -29.23
N PRO A 411 17.61 -44.48 -29.76
CA PRO A 411 16.99 -45.80 -29.74
C PRO A 411 17.84 -46.78 -30.56
N PRO A 412 17.93 -48.06 -30.16
CA PRO A 412 18.71 -49.04 -30.90
C PRO A 412 18.21 -49.13 -32.35
N PRO A 413 19.11 -49.37 -33.33
CA PRO A 413 18.74 -49.41 -34.73
C PRO A 413 17.62 -50.44 -34.93
N ALA A 414 16.55 -50.02 -35.63
CA ALA A 414 15.45 -50.90 -35.98
C ALA A 414 15.98 -52.07 -36.80
N VAL A 415 15.81 -53.29 -36.29
CA VAL A 415 16.20 -54.55 -36.94
C VAL A 415 15.21 -54.90 -38.04
#